data_AF-A0A1F3B6K3-F1
#
_entry.id   AF-A0A1F3B6K3-F1
#
_cell.length_a   1.000
_cell.length_b   1.000
_cell.length_c   1.000
_cell.angle_alpha   90.00
_cell.angle_beta   90.00
_cell.angle_gamma   90.00
#
_symmetry.space_group_name_H-M   'P 1'
#
loop_
_entity.id
_entity.type
_entity.pdbx_description
1 polymer ?
#
loop_
_entity_poly.entity_id
_entity_poly.type
_entity_poly.pdbx_seq_one_letter_code
_entity_poly.pdbx_strand_id
1 'polypeptide(L)'
;MFGRLWRYLKALFLGKLDQLENPEVLLQQAAREMRENLAQNRQRAVTAITQKNNLKALLDEQEKKITQLEAQAEMAVRKGDRDLARRVLREKLTYQETINGTRASYEQAIQASEAVKVAIRRQEEQVRQRTAEALARRAQWKQAQIQIEMDKALGGLTFEEESSAWERAGEKIRTAQSEAAARAELAEASIQAKIADLRDETVDAEAEQALRELEQRIGTAPAVEGQQTVQVGQGTGQVSEVEQELAELESRLITEPAASADQAPPTSSEEPAEENQPETKRE
;
A
#
# COMPACT_ATOMS: atom_id res chain seq x y z
N MET A 1 -4.76 -34.68 -51.12
CA MET A 1 -3.73 -33.81 -50.51
C MET A 1 -4.22 -33.03 -49.28
N PHE A 2 -5.48 -32.55 -49.25
CA PHE A 2 -6.07 -31.83 -48.10
C PHE A 2 -6.07 -32.60 -46.76
N GLY A 3 -6.31 -33.91 -46.76
CA GLY A 3 -6.33 -34.72 -45.53
C GLY A 3 -4.96 -34.97 -44.89
N ARG A 4 -3.86 -34.60 -45.57
CA ARG A 4 -2.51 -34.56 -44.97
C ARG A 4 -2.26 -33.20 -44.34
N LEU A 5 -2.66 -32.12 -45.01
CA LEU A 5 -2.60 -30.76 -44.47
C LEU A 5 -3.47 -30.59 -43.22
N TRP A 6 -4.68 -31.17 -43.21
CA TRP A 6 -5.55 -31.21 -42.04
C TRP A 6 -4.97 -32.04 -40.88
N ARG A 7 -4.24 -33.11 -41.18
CA ARG A 7 -3.54 -33.92 -40.18
C ARG A 7 -2.34 -33.18 -39.59
N TYR A 8 -1.61 -32.44 -40.41
CA TYR A 8 -0.52 -31.57 -39.94
C TYR A 8 -1.06 -30.41 -39.12
N LEU A 9 -2.18 -29.80 -39.50
CA LEU A 9 -2.88 -28.79 -38.68
C LEU A 9 -3.35 -29.36 -37.34
N LYS A 10 -3.96 -30.57 -37.35
CA LYS A 10 -4.38 -31.25 -36.12
C LYS A 10 -3.20 -31.66 -35.25
N ALA A 11 -2.10 -32.10 -35.83
CA ALA A 11 -0.86 -32.41 -35.12
C ALA A 11 -0.12 -31.15 -34.62
N LEU A 12 -0.29 -30.00 -35.28
CA LEU A 12 0.16 -28.71 -34.77
C LEU A 12 -0.69 -28.27 -33.56
N PHE A 13 -2.01 -28.52 -33.61
CA PHE A 13 -2.94 -28.25 -32.52
C PHE A 13 -2.78 -29.22 -31.33
N LEU A 14 -2.48 -30.50 -31.58
CA LEU A 14 -2.21 -31.49 -30.53
C LEU A 14 -0.76 -31.47 -30.04
N GLY A 15 0.19 -30.99 -30.84
CA GLY A 15 1.63 -30.92 -30.52
C GLY A 15 2.10 -29.59 -29.94
N LYS A 16 1.25 -28.55 -30.00
CA LYS A 16 1.44 -27.28 -29.27
C LYS A 16 0.34 -27.05 -28.23
N LEU A 17 -0.19 -28.12 -27.64
CA LEU A 17 -1.06 -28.01 -26.48
C LEU A 17 -0.30 -27.58 -25.20
N ASP A 18 1.02 -27.39 -25.28
CA ASP A 18 1.84 -26.73 -24.25
C ASP A 18 1.88 -25.20 -24.38
N GLN A 19 1.28 -24.63 -25.43
CA GLN A 19 1.22 -23.16 -25.66
C GLN A 19 -0.21 -22.60 -25.53
N LEU A 20 -1.12 -23.39 -24.96
CA LEU A 20 -2.34 -22.90 -24.31
C LEU A 20 -2.02 -22.79 -22.82
N GLU A 21 -1.22 -21.80 -22.41
CA GLU A 21 -1.14 -21.44 -21.00
C GLU A 21 -2.57 -21.20 -20.52
N ASN A 22 -3.02 -21.99 -19.54
CA ASN A 22 -4.37 -21.95 -19.02
C ASN A 22 -4.85 -20.49 -18.88
N PRO A 23 -6.02 -20.10 -19.41
CA PRO A 23 -6.47 -18.71 -19.35
C PRO A 23 -6.60 -18.21 -17.91
N GLU A 24 -6.77 -19.12 -16.94
CA GLU A 24 -6.65 -18.83 -15.51
C GLU A 24 -5.26 -18.31 -15.11
N VAL A 25 -4.18 -18.89 -15.63
CA VAL A 25 -2.79 -18.47 -15.38
C VAL A 25 -2.52 -17.11 -16.04
N LEU A 26 -2.94 -16.93 -17.29
CA LEU A 26 -2.79 -15.65 -18.01
C LEU A 26 -3.49 -14.49 -17.29
N LEU A 27 -4.72 -14.70 -16.81
CA LEU A 27 -5.48 -13.69 -16.06
C LEU A 27 -4.82 -13.38 -14.71
N GLN A 28 -4.27 -14.38 -14.02
CA GLN A 28 -3.55 -14.19 -12.77
C GLN A 28 -2.23 -13.44 -12.97
N GLN A 29 -1.48 -13.78 -14.03
CA GLN A 29 -0.25 -13.09 -14.41
C GLN A 29 -0.55 -11.63 -14.77
N ALA A 30 -1.54 -11.36 -15.61
CA ALA A 30 -1.95 -10.00 -15.95
C ALA A 30 -2.35 -9.18 -14.71
N ALA A 31 -3.09 -9.78 -13.77
CA ALA A 31 -3.45 -9.11 -12.53
C ALA A 31 -2.22 -8.86 -11.61
N ARG A 32 -1.20 -9.72 -11.66
CA ARG A 32 0.05 -9.53 -10.91
C ARG A 32 0.88 -8.41 -11.52
N GLU A 33 1.10 -8.43 -12.83
CA GLU A 33 1.82 -7.40 -13.58
C GLU A 33 1.16 -6.02 -13.41
N MET A 34 -0.17 -5.94 -13.46
CA MET A 34 -0.90 -4.69 -13.20
C MET A 34 -0.64 -4.12 -11.80
N ARG A 35 -0.59 -4.98 -10.76
CA ARG A 35 -0.27 -4.56 -9.39
C ARG A 35 1.19 -4.13 -9.25
N GLU A 36 2.10 -4.84 -9.90
CA GLU A 36 3.53 -4.50 -9.90
C GLU A 36 3.76 -3.16 -10.60
N ASN A 37 3.15 -2.95 -11.76
CA ASN A 37 3.19 -1.68 -12.49
C ASN A 37 2.62 -0.53 -11.64
N LEU A 38 1.55 -0.78 -10.88
CA LEU A 38 1.02 0.21 -9.94
C LEU A 38 2.04 0.53 -8.83
N ALA A 39 2.71 -0.47 -8.26
CA ALA A 39 3.73 -0.25 -7.24
C ALA A 39 4.91 0.57 -7.78
N GLN A 40 5.40 0.24 -8.98
CA GLN A 40 6.46 1.00 -9.65
C GLN A 40 6.03 2.44 -9.94
N ASN A 41 4.79 2.65 -10.41
CA ASN A 41 4.27 3.99 -10.66
C ASN A 41 4.09 4.79 -9.37
N ARG A 42 3.67 4.16 -8.27
CA ARG A 42 3.64 4.79 -6.94
C ARG A 42 5.03 5.24 -6.51
N GLN A 43 6.07 4.42 -6.73
CA GLN A 43 7.44 4.82 -6.42
C GLN A 43 7.89 6.04 -7.24
N ARG A 44 7.57 6.07 -8.54
CA ARG A 44 7.83 7.25 -9.39
C ARG A 44 7.07 8.49 -8.91
N ALA A 45 5.83 8.31 -8.45
CA ALA A 45 5.03 9.37 -7.87
C ALA A 45 5.64 9.93 -6.58
N VAL A 46 6.16 9.06 -5.71
CA VAL A 46 6.91 9.46 -4.52
C VAL A 46 8.10 10.32 -4.92
N THR A 47 8.92 9.89 -5.88
CA THR A 47 10.05 10.68 -6.37
C THR A 47 9.63 12.06 -6.86
N ALA A 48 8.54 12.17 -7.64
CA ALA A 48 8.02 13.46 -8.11
C ALA A 48 7.53 14.36 -6.95
N ILE A 49 6.85 13.79 -5.95
CA ILE A 49 6.41 14.51 -4.76
C ILE A 49 7.61 14.98 -3.93
N THR A 50 8.64 14.14 -3.79
CA THR A 50 9.88 14.50 -3.10
C THR A 50 10.58 15.66 -3.80
N GLN A 51 10.68 15.65 -5.13
CA GLN A 51 11.26 16.78 -5.88
C GLN A 51 10.49 18.08 -5.62
N LYS A 52 9.15 18.03 -5.64
CA LYS A 52 8.30 19.17 -5.26
C LYS A 52 8.59 19.66 -3.84
N ASN A 53 8.69 18.75 -2.87
CA ASN A 53 8.96 19.09 -1.47
C ASN A 53 10.37 19.70 -1.29
N ASN A 54 11.36 19.20 -2.02
CA ASN A 54 12.71 19.75 -2.02
C ASN A 54 12.73 21.18 -2.59
N LEU A 55 12.00 21.42 -3.68
CA LEU A 55 11.84 22.78 -4.23
C LEU A 55 11.15 23.72 -3.24
N LYS A 56 10.14 23.24 -2.51
CA LYS A 56 9.52 24.01 -1.42
C LYS A 56 10.53 24.35 -0.34
N ALA A 57 11.27 23.38 0.16
CA ALA A 57 12.25 23.58 1.22
C ALA A 57 13.34 24.59 0.80
N LEU A 58 13.82 24.47 -0.44
CA LEU A 58 14.78 25.40 -1.03
C LEU A 58 14.22 26.82 -1.13
N LEU A 59 12.95 26.97 -1.50
CA LEU A 59 12.27 28.27 -1.57
C LEU A 59 12.14 28.87 -0.17
N ASP A 60 11.68 28.09 0.81
CA ASP A 60 11.54 28.52 2.21
C ASP A 60 12.92 28.92 2.81
N GLU A 61 14.01 28.24 2.44
CA GLU A 61 15.37 28.59 2.84
C GLU A 61 15.84 29.93 2.24
N GLN A 62 15.62 30.14 0.95
CA GLN A 62 15.97 31.39 0.27
C GLN A 62 15.17 32.57 0.84
N GLU A 63 13.89 32.39 1.18
CA GLU A 63 13.07 33.43 1.81
C GLU A 63 13.59 33.83 3.19
N LYS A 64 14.05 32.84 3.98
CA LYS A 64 14.73 33.10 5.26
C LYS A 64 16.04 33.88 5.06
N LYS A 65 16.87 33.50 4.08
CA LYS A 65 18.11 34.22 3.73
C LYS A 65 17.83 35.69 3.39
N ILE A 66 16.81 35.95 2.56
CA ILE A 66 16.40 37.31 2.19
C ILE A 66 15.99 38.12 3.43
N THR A 67 15.19 37.52 4.31
CA THR A 67 14.75 38.16 5.56
C THR A 67 15.93 38.50 6.47
N GLN A 68 16.92 37.59 6.57
CA GLN A 68 18.14 37.83 7.33
C GLN A 68 18.99 38.95 6.72
N LEU A 69 19.19 38.96 5.41
CA LEU A 69 19.93 40.01 4.70
C LEU A 69 19.23 41.36 4.82
N GLU A 70 17.91 41.39 4.81
CA GLU A 70 17.12 42.61 5.05
C GLU A 70 17.36 43.17 6.45
N ALA A 71 17.27 42.34 7.49
CA ALA A 71 17.57 42.76 8.86
C ALA A 71 19.03 43.25 9.03
N GLN A 72 19.99 42.59 8.36
CA GLN A 72 21.40 43.00 8.37
C GLN A 72 21.60 44.34 7.65
N ALA A 73 20.96 44.55 6.51
CA ALA A 73 21.02 45.81 5.77
C ALA A 73 20.42 46.96 6.59
N GLU A 74 19.28 46.74 7.25
CA GLU A 74 18.69 47.71 8.16
C GLU A 74 19.63 48.09 9.32
N MET A 75 20.26 47.09 9.95
CA MET A 75 21.23 47.34 11.02
C MET A 75 22.43 48.15 10.52
N ALA A 76 22.96 47.84 9.33
CA ALA A 76 24.08 48.58 8.74
C ALA A 76 23.71 50.04 8.47
N VAL A 77 22.49 50.30 7.96
CA VAL A 77 21.96 51.66 7.76
C VAL A 77 21.84 52.41 9.10
N ARG A 78 21.29 51.77 10.14
CA ARG A 78 21.17 52.37 11.49
C ARG A 78 22.53 52.74 12.09
N LYS A 79 23.57 51.96 11.80
CA LYS A 79 24.96 52.21 12.22
C LYS A 79 25.69 53.24 11.35
N GLY A 80 25.07 53.74 10.27
CA GLY A 80 25.67 54.70 9.35
C GLY A 80 26.62 54.10 8.30
N ASP A 81 26.77 52.77 8.26
CA ASP A 81 27.64 52.08 7.32
C ASP A 81 26.91 51.81 5.99
N ARG A 82 26.89 52.84 5.13
CA ARG A 82 26.22 52.81 3.82
C ARG A 82 26.87 51.86 2.82
N ASP A 83 28.16 51.57 2.94
CA ASP A 83 28.85 50.69 2.01
C ASP A 83 28.56 49.23 2.33
N LEU A 84 28.53 48.86 3.61
CA LEU A 84 28.06 47.55 4.04
C LEU A 84 26.60 47.31 3.66
N ALA A 85 25.71 48.28 3.92
CA ALA A 85 24.30 48.18 3.56
C ALA A 85 24.09 47.95 2.06
N ARG A 86 24.85 48.65 1.20
CA ARG A 86 24.80 48.45 -0.26
C ARG A 86 25.26 47.05 -0.68
N ARG A 87 26.28 46.49 -0.05
CA ARG A 87 26.76 45.12 -0.34
C ARG A 87 25.71 44.07 0.04
N VAL A 88 25.16 44.16 1.25
CA VAL A 88 24.11 43.24 1.72
C VAL A 88 22.85 43.31 0.86
N LEU A 89 22.45 44.52 0.43
CA LEU A 89 21.29 44.67 -0.47
C LEU A 89 21.54 44.08 -1.87
N ARG A 90 22.77 44.17 -2.41
CA ARG A 90 23.10 43.48 -3.66
C ARG A 90 22.99 41.97 -3.50
N GLU A 91 23.49 41.43 -2.40
CA GLU A 91 23.34 40.00 -2.10
C GLU A 91 21.86 39.62 -1.99
N LYS A 92 21.05 40.40 -1.28
CA LYS A 92 19.58 40.20 -1.20
C LYS A 92 18.95 40.11 -2.60
N LEU A 93 19.31 41.02 -3.51
CA LEU A 93 18.80 41.03 -4.89
C LEU A 93 19.16 39.74 -5.64
N THR A 94 20.39 39.22 -5.47
CA THR A 94 20.78 37.95 -6.11
C THR A 94 19.95 36.75 -5.63
N TYR A 95 19.63 36.69 -4.32
CA TYR A 95 18.72 35.68 -3.79
C TYR A 95 17.28 35.88 -4.30
N GLN A 96 16.81 37.12 -4.44
CA GLN A 96 15.46 37.40 -4.99
C GLN A 96 15.33 36.95 -6.45
N GLU A 97 16.35 37.14 -7.27
CA GLU A 97 16.37 36.62 -8.64
C GLU A 97 16.30 35.07 -8.67
N THR A 98 17.05 34.42 -7.77
CA THR A 98 17.06 32.95 -7.65
C THR A 98 15.70 32.40 -7.19
N ILE A 99 15.01 33.11 -6.29
CA ILE A 99 13.66 32.75 -5.83
C ILE A 99 12.67 32.71 -6.98
N ASN A 100 12.71 33.69 -7.88
CA ASN A 100 11.73 33.77 -8.96
C ASN A 100 11.80 32.53 -9.87
N GLY A 101 13.03 32.06 -10.18
CA GLY A 101 13.23 30.81 -10.94
C GLY A 101 12.82 29.56 -10.15
N THR A 102 13.14 29.52 -8.86
CA THR A 102 12.78 28.40 -7.96
C THR A 102 11.25 28.30 -7.78
N ARG A 103 10.56 29.44 -7.66
CA ARG A 103 9.10 29.53 -7.53
C ARG A 103 8.39 29.04 -8.79
N ALA A 104 8.85 29.46 -9.97
CA ALA A 104 8.31 28.95 -11.23
C ALA A 104 8.47 27.43 -11.35
N SER A 105 9.63 26.90 -10.97
CA SER A 105 9.88 25.45 -10.96
C SER A 105 8.98 24.73 -9.94
N TYR A 106 8.77 25.33 -8.76
CA TYR A 106 7.90 24.78 -7.73
C TYR A 106 6.43 24.75 -8.15
N GLU A 107 5.93 25.79 -8.80
CA GLU A 107 4.56 25.83 -9.35
C GLU A 107 4.34 24.74 -10.40
N GLN A 108 5.31 24.53 -11.30
CA GLN A 108 5.27 23.42 -12.26
C GLN A 108 5.28 22.06 -11.55
N ALA A 109 6.10 21.91 -10.50
CA ALA A 109 6.17 20.68 -9.72
C ALA A 109 4.87 20.41 -8.93
N ILE A 110 4.14 21.44 -8.49
CA ILE A 110 2.81 21.30 -7.89
C ILE A 110 1.85 20.70 -8.91
N GLN A 111 1.76 21.29 -10.10
CA GLN A 111 0.85 20.82 -11.14
C GLN A 111 1.17 19.37 -11.56
N ALA A 112 2.45 19.06 -11.76
CA ALA A 112 2.90 17.71 -12.07
C ALA A 112 2.58 16.71 -10.95
N SER A 113 2.81 17.10 -9.69
CA SER A 113 2.50 16.25 -8.52
C SER A 113 1.01 15.94 -8.42
N GLU A 114 0.14 16.93 -8.62
CA GLU A 114 -1.31 16.70 -8.59
C GLU A 114 -1.79 15.84 -9.76
N ALA A 115 -1.26 16.07 -10.97
CA ALA A 115 -1.55 15.24 -12.14
C ALA A 115 -1.15 13.78 -11.89
N VAL A 116 0.03 13.53 -11.30
CA VAL A 116 0.50 12.19 -10.95
C VAL A 116 -0.40 11.54 -9.89
N LYS A 117 -0.80 12.26 -8.84
CA LYS A 117 -1.73 11.73 -7.82
C LYS A 117 -3.06 11.31 -8.43
N VAL A 118 -3.63 12.13 -9.32
CA VAL A 118 -4.87 11.80 -10.05
C VAL A 118 -4.66 10.56 -10.92
N ALA A 119 -3.55 10.48 -11.64
CA ALA A 119 -3.22 9.34 -12.50
C ALA A 119 -3.11 8.04 -11.68
N ILE A 120 -2.45 8.07 -10.52
CA ILE A 120 -2.33 6.91 -9.62
C ILE A 120 -3.70 6.47 -9.11
N ARG A 121 -4.55 7.38 -8.62
CA ARG A 121 -5.92 7.03 -8.18
C ARG A 121 -6.73 6.38 -9.30
N ARG A 122 -6.63 6.93 -10.52
CA ARG A 122 -7.30 6.35 -11.70
C ARG A 122 -6.74 4.97 -12.06
N GLN A 123 -5.44 4.76 -11.90
CA GLN A 123 -4.80 3.47 -12.14
C GLN A 123 -5.21 2.44 -11.09
N GLU A 124 -5.30 2.82 -9.81
CA GLU A 124 -5.79 1.96 -8.72
C GLU A 124 -7.20 1.45 -8.99
N GLU A 125 -8.10 2.34 -9.42
CA GLU A 125 -9.46 1.96 -9.78
C GLU A 125 -9.48 1.00 -10.98
N GLN A 126 -8.68 1.26 -12.01
CA GLN A 126 -8.55 0.34 -13.15
C GLN A 126 -8.00 -1.03 -12.74
N VAL A 127 -6.99 -1.07 -11.87
CA VAL A 127 -6.43 -2.33 -11.35
C VAL A 127 -7.50 -3.10 -10.58
N ARG A 128 -8.31 -2.42 -9.76
CA ARG A 128 -9.44 -3.02 -9.04
C ARG A 128 -10.47 -3.61 -9.99
N GLN A 129 -10.93 -2.84 -10.98
CA GLN A 129 -11.91 -3.27 -11.97
C GLN A 129 -11.42 -4.47 -12.78
N ARG A 130 -10.19 -4.38 -13.33
CA ARG A 130 -9.61 -5.46 -14.14
C ARG A 130 -9.34 -6.73 -13.33
N THR A 131 -8.98 -6.60 -12.06
CA THR A 131 -8.85 -7.74 -11.16
C THR A 131 -10.19 -8.43 -10.91
N ALA A 132 -11.26 -7.66 -10.70
CA ALA A 132 -12.61 -8.21 -10.54
C ALA A 132 -13.09 -8.91 -11.83
N GLU A 133 -12.88 -8.29 -12.99
CA GLU A 133 -13.18 -8.90 -14.29
C GLU A 133 -12.39 -10.21 -14.51
N ALA A 134 -11.11 -10.22 -14.13
CA ALA A 134 -10.26 -11.41 -14.23
C ALA A 134 -10.81 -12.56 -13.35
N LEU A 135 -11.26 -12.25 -12.13
CA LEU A 135 -11.88 -13.23 -11.24
C LEU A 135 -13.19 -13.78 -11.84
N ALA A 136 -14.03 -12.90 -12.39
CA ALA A 136 -15.29 -13.29 -13.03
C ALA A 136 -15.07 -14.19 -14.26
N ARG A 137 -14.14 -13.82 -15.15
CA ARG A 137 -13.77 -14.66 -16.33
C ARG A 137 -13.20 -16.00 -15.90
N ARG A 138 -12.42 -16.05 -14.82
CA ARG A 138 -11.92 -17.29 -14.24
C ARG A 138 -13.05 -18.21 -13.78
N ALA A 139 -14.05 -17.67 -13.09
CA ALA A 139 -15.23 -18.43 -12.66
C ALA A 139 -16.01 -18.98 -13.87
N GLN A 140 -16.23 -18.15 -14.89
CA GLN A 140 -16.87 -18.58 -16.14
C GLN A 140 -16.09 -19.69 -16.86
N TRP A 141 -14.76 -19.58 -16.91
CA TRP A 141 -13.92 -20.62 -17.51
C TRP A 141 -14.00 -21.94 -16.74
N LYS A 142 -14.00 -21.90 -15.40
CA LYS A 142 -14.19 -23.12 -14.58
C LYS A 142 -15.55 -23.75 -14.82
N GLN A 143 -16.61 -22.95 -14.94
CA GLN A 143 -17.95 -23.45 -15.28
C GLN A 143 -17.96 -24.13 -16.66
N ALA A 144 -17.34 -23.51 -17.66
CA ALA A 144 -17.22 -24.10 -19.00
C ALA A 144 -16.43 -25.42 -19.00
N GLN A 145 -15.38 -25.52 -18.19
CA GLN A 145 -14.61 -26.77 -18.04
C GLN A 145 -15.45 -27.88 -17.40
N ILE A 146 -16.23 -27.56 -16.36
CA ILE A 146 -17.16 -28.53 -15.76
C ILE A 146 -18.15 -29.04 -16.81
N GLN A 147 -18.72 -28.16 -17.65
CA GLN A 147 -19.64 -28.54 -18.71
C GLN A 147 -18.98 -29.45 -19.75
N ILE A 148 -17.75 -29.15 -20.19
CA ILE A 148 -17.01 -29.98 -21.15
C ILE A 148 -16.72 -31.37 -20.58
N GLU A 149 -16.30 -31.45 -19.31
CA GLU A 149 -16.06 -32.74 -18.65
C GLU A 149 -17.36 -33.54 -18.47
N MET A 150 -18.49 -32.87 -18.19
CA MET A 150 -19.82 -33.51 -18.19
C MET A 150 -20.19 -34.05 -19.57
N ASP A 151 -20.06 -33.24 -20.62
CA ASP A 151 -20.40 -33.65 -21.99
C ASP A 151 -19.49 -34.80 -22.47
N LYS A 152 -18.22 -34.81 -22.07
CA LYS A 152 -17.28 -35.90 -22.38
C LYS A 152 -17.61 -37.18 -21.63
N ALA A 153 -18.01 -37.09 -20.36
CA ALA A 153 -18.51 -38.23 -19.59
C ALA A 153 -19.79 -38.81 -20.21
N LEU A 154 -20.66 -37.95 -20.77
CA LEU A 154 -21.89 -38.34 -21.46
C LEU A 154 -21.63 -38.91 -22.87
N GLY A 155 -20.73 -38.32 -23.65
CA GLY A 155 -20.42 -38.73 -25.02
C GLY A 155 -19.54 -39.99 -25.13
N GLY A 156 -18.91 -40.41 -24.03
CA GLY A 156 -18.18 -41.69 -23.94
C GLY A 156 -19.07 -42.92 -23.72
N LEU A 157 -20.37 -42.74 -23.54
CA LEU A 157 -21.35 -43.81 -23.41
C LEU A 157 -21.86 -44.20 -24.80
N THR A 158 -21.31 -45.27 -25.38
CA THR A 158 -21.91 -45.91 -26.55
C THR A 158 -23.08 -46.78 -26.12
N PHE A 159 -24.24 -46.46 -26.70
CA PHE A 159 -25.58 -47.00 -26.47
C PHE A 159 -25.70 -48.49 -26.84
N GLU A 160 -25.20 -49.43 -26.02
CA GLU A 160 -25.50 -50.86 -26.23
C GLU A 160 -25.68 -51.73 -24.96
N GLU A 161 -25.62 -51.18 -23.74
CA GLU A 161 -26.01 -51.90 -22.49
C GLU A 161 -26.75 -50.98 -21.48
N GLU A 162 -27.66 -50.15 -21.98
CA GLU A 162 -28.10 -48.92 -21.31
C GLU A 162 -29.47 -49.00 -20.61
N SER A 163 -29.41 -49.22 -19.29
CA SER A 163 -30.41 -48.67 -18.35
C SER A 163 -29.74 -48.36 -17.00
N SER A 164 -28.88 -49.26 -16.52
CA SER A 164 -28.16 -49.07 -15.26
C SER A 164 -27.04 -48.03 -15.31
N ALA A 165 -26.46 -47.75 -16.49
CA ALA A 165 -25.45 -46.72 -16.67
C ALA A 165 -26.07 -45.31 -16.70
N TRP A 166 -27.25 -45.14 -17.34
CA TRP A 166 -28.03 -43.90 -17.33
C TRP A 166 -28.45 -43.49 -15.92
N GLU A 167 -28.90 -44.44 -15.10
CA GLU A 167 -29.32 -44.17 -13.72
C GLU A 167 -28.13 -43.74 -12.85
N ARG A 168 -26.97 -44.40 -12.99
CA ARG A 168 -25.73 -44.02 -12.29
C ARG A 168 -25.13 -42.71 -12.79
N ALA A 169 -25.23 -42.42 -14.09
CA ALA A 169 -24.79 -41.16 -14.67
C ALA A 169 -25.70 -40.02 -14.24
N GLY A 170 -27.02 -40.23 -14.28
CA GLY A 170 -28.03 -39.30 -13.77
C GLY A 170 -27.81 -38.99 -12.28
N GLU A 171 -27.55 -40.01 -11.47
CA GLU A 171 -27.26 -39.83 -10.03
C GLU A 171 -25.95 -39.07 -9.78
N LYS A 172 -24.89 -39.36 -10.56
CA LYS A 172 -23.62 -38.62 -10.48
C LYS A 172 -23.74 -37.18 -10.95
N ILE A 173 -24.48 -36.91 -12.03
CA ILE A 173 -24.74 -35.56 -12.53
C ILE A 173 -25.57 -34.78 -11.52
N ARG A 174 -26.60 -35.41 -10.95
CA ARG A 174 -27.42 -34.82 -9.89
C ARG A 174 -26.57 -34.51 -8.65
N THR A 175 -25.70 -35.42 -8.26
CA THR A 175 -24.75 -35.23 -7.15
C THR A 175 -23.80 -34.07 -7.45
N ALA A 176 -23.17 -34.05 -8.64
CA ALA A 176 -22.26 -32.99 -9.04
C ALA A 176 -22.95 -31.61 -9.17
N GLN A 177 -24.18 -31.56 -9.69
CA GLN A 177 -25.00 -30.35 -9.73
C GLN A 177 -25.38 -29.89 -8.33
N SER A 178 -25.75 -30.82 -7.43
CA SER A 178 -26.07 -30.50 -6.04
C SER A 178 -24.84 -30.02 -5.27
N GLU A 179 -23.66 -30.59 -5.53
CA GLU A 179 -22.40 -30.19 -4.90
C GLU A 179 -21.94 -28.82 -5.44
N ALA A 180 -22.11 -28.56 -6.73
CA ALA A 180 -21.85 -27.25 -7.33
C ALA A 180 -22.80 -26.18 -6.79
N ALA A 181 -24.09 -26.48 -6.67
CA ALA A 181 -25.08 -25.60 -6.06
C ALA A 181 -24.77 -25.34 -4.57
N ALA A 182 -24.45 -26.38 -3.80
CA ALA A 182 -24.04 -26.24 -2.40
C ALA A 182 -22.76 -25.42 -2.23
N ARG A 183 -21.78 -25.57 -3.14
CA ARG A 183 -20.57 -24.72 -3.15
C ARG A 183 -20.88 -23.27 -3.51
N ALA A 184 -21.82 -23.03 -4.42
CA ALA A 184 -22.28 -21.68 -4.76
C ALA A 184 -23.01 -21.04 -3.57
N GLU A 185 -23.89 -21.77 -2.89
CA GLU A 185 -24.58 -21.32 -1.68
C GLU A 185 -23.60 -21.06 -0.53
N LEU A 186 -22.58 -21.92 -0.32
CA LEU A 186 -21.53 -21.67 0.67
C LEU A 186 -20.70 -20.42 0.35
N ALA A 187 -20.38 -20.19 -0.92
CA ALA A 187 -19.68 -18.98 -1.34
C ALA A 187 -20.54 -17.74 -1.13
N GLU A 188 -21.83 -17.78 -1.47
CA GLU A 188 -22.78 -16.69 -1.25
C GLU A 188 -23.02 -16.43 0.25
N ALA A 189 -23.18 -17.48 1.04
CA ALA A 189 -23.28 -17.39 2.50
C ALA A 189 -21.99 -16.81 3.12
N SER A 190 -20.81 -17.14 2.60
CA SER A 190 -19.55 -16.56 3.08
C SER A 190 -19.43 -15.07 2.76
N ILE A 191 -19.95 -14.65 1.60
CA ILE A 191 -19.99 -13.23 1.21
C ILE A 191 -21.04 -12.50 2.06
N GLN A 192 -22.20 -13.12 2.28
CA GLN A 192 -23.29 -12.55 3.07
C GLN A 192 -22.93 -12.45 4.56
N ALA A 193 -22.22 -13.45 5.11
CA ALA A 193 -21.66 -13.39 6.46
C ALA A 193 -20.67 -12.23 6.57
N LYS A 194 -19.78 -12.08 5.58
CA LYS A 194 -18.84 -10.96 5.56
C LYS A 194 -19.50 -9.58 5.42
N ILE A 195 -20.68 -9.51 4.80
CA ILE A 195 -21.51 -8.30 4.72
C ILE A 195 -22.27 -8.07 6.03
N ALA A 196 -22.73 -9.13 6.70
CA ALA A 196 -23.38 -9.07 8.00
C ALA A 196 -22.39 -8.61 9.08
N ASP A 197 -21.18 -9.18 9.13
CA ASP A 197 -20.11 -8.76 10.04
C ASP A 197 -19.81 -7.27 9.88
N LEU A 198 -19.71 -6.78 8.63
CA LEU A 198 -19.52 -5.35 8.36
C LEU A 198 -20.72 -4.49 8.78
N ARG A 199 -21.94 -5.04 8.76
CA ARG A 199 -23.14 -4.31 9.22
C ARG A 199 -23.23 -4.28 10.74
N ASP A 200 -22.92 -5.39 11.41
CA ASP A 200 -22.89 -5.46 12.87
C ASP A 200 -21.78 -4.55 13.41
N GLU A 201 -20.58 -4.52 12.79
CA GLU A 201 -19.53 -3.55 13.11
C GLU A 201 -20.02 -2.10 12.95
N THR A 202 -20.83 -1.78 11.94
CA THR A 202 -21.39 -0.43 11.78
C THR A 202 -22.50 -0.12 12.79
N VAL A 203 -23.35 -1.09 13.13
CA VAL A 203 -24.45 -0.90 14.08
C VAL A 203 -23.92 -0.81 15.51
N ASP A 204 -22.90 -1.59 15.87
CA ASP A 204 -22.21 -1.47 17.15
C ASP A 204 -21.49 -0.12 17.27
N ALA A 205 -20.86 0.36 16.19
CA ALA A 205 -20.27 1.70 16.16
C ALA A 205 -21.32 2.81 16.32
N GLU A 206 -22.50 2.68 15.71
CA GLU A 206 -23.62 3.62 15.88
C GLU A 206 -24.24 3.54 17.28
N ALA A 207 -24.34 2.35 17.87
CA ALA A 207 -24.86 2.14 19.22
C ALA A 207 -23.90 2.71 20.29
N GLU A 208 -22.58 2.53 20.12
CA GLU A 208 -21.58 3.18 20.97
C GLU A 208 -21.65 4.71 20.86
N GLN A 209 -21.87 5.26 19.67
CA GLN A 209 -22.05 6.71 19.50
C GLN A 209 -23.31 7.21 20.23
N ALA A 210 -24.44 6.53 20.07
CA ALA A 210 -25.68 6.88 20.76
C ALA A 210 -25.55 6.75 22.29
N LEU A 211 -24.81 5.77 22.78
CA LEU A 211 -24.50 5.62 24.21
C LEU A 211 -23.65 6.78 24.72
N ARG A 212 -22.60 7.17 23.99
CA ARG A 212 -21.76 8.33 24.35
C ARG A 212 -22.55 9.63 24.36
N GLU A 213 -23.46 9.83 23.40
CA GLU A 213 -24.36 10.99 23.39
C GLU A 213 -25.33 10.97 24.58
N LEU A 214 -25.84 9.80 24.96
CA LEU A 214 -26.69 9.64 26.13
C LEU A 214 -25.92 9.93 27.42
N GLU A 215 -24.71 9.39 27.57
CA GLU A 215 -23.79 9.58 28.70
C GLU A 215 -23.38 11.05 28.87
N GLN A 216 -23.13 11.76 27.78
CA GLN A 216 -22.91 13.22 27.80
C GLN A 216 -24.16 13.98 28.25
N ARG A 217 -25.36 13.48 27.92
CA ARG A 217 -26.63 14.10 28.31
C ARG A 217 -27.01 13.85 29.77
N ILE A 218 -26.60 12.71 30.34
CA ILE A 218 -26.88 12.33 31.73
C ILE A 218 -25.73 12.63 32.70
N GLY A 219 -24.58 13.10 32.20
CA GLY A 219 -23.48 13.62 33.02
C GLY A 219 -22.65 12.57 33.75
N THR A 220 -22.65 11.31 33.29
CA THR A 220 -21.80 10.24 33.83
C THR A 220 -20.79 9.80 32.77
N ALA A 221 -19.64 10.46 32.73
CA ALA A 221 -18.45 9.91 32.09
C ALA A 221 -17.66 9.08 33.12
N PRO A 222 -17.14 7.88 32.80
CA PRO A 222 -16.27 7.17 33.73
C PRO A 222 -14.87 7.78 33.69
N ALA A 223 -14.38 8.14 34.88
CA ALA A 223 -12.96 8.32 35.15
C ALA A 223 -12.30 6.95 35.37
N VAL A 224 -11.00 6.90 35.07
CA VAL A 224 -10.13 5.74 34.95
C VAL A 224 -9.84 5.02 36.29
N GLU A 225 -9.47 3.73 36.20
CA GLU A 225 -8.61 2.90 37.09
C GLU A 225 -9.23 1.96 38.16
N GLY A 226 -8.75 0.70 38.19
CA GLY A 226 -8.65 -0.11 39.44
C GLY A 226 -8.95 -1.62 39.40
N GLN A 227 -7.95 -2.43 39.00
CA GLN A 227 -7.67 -3.88 39.16
C GLN A 227 -8.47 -4.82 40.13
N GLN A 228 -8.88 -6.01 39.62
CA GLN A 228 -8.48 -7.42 39.93
C GLN A 228 -9.28 -8.17 41.05
N THR A 229 -9.67 -9.47 41.04
CA THR A 229 -9.31 -10.77 40.40
C THR A 229 -10.58 -11.69 40.36
N VAL A 230 -10.77 -12.71 39.51
CA VAL A 230 -10.27 -14.11 39.55
C VAL A 230 -10.64 -14.85 38.24
N GLN A 231 -9.74 -15.75 37.80
CA GLN A 231 -9.72 -16.56 36.57
C GLN A 231 -10.60 -17.83 36.57
N VAL A 232 -11.09 -18.22 35.38
CA VAL A 232 -11.12 -19.62 34.87
C VAL A 232 -10.92 -19.60 33.32
N GLY A 233 -9.94 -20.34 32.79
CA GLY A 233 -9.55 -20.44 31.36
C GLY A 233 -10.42 -21.39 30.53
N GLN A 234 -10.24 -21.59 29.22
CA GLN A 234 -9.13 -21.36 28.28
C GLN A 234 -9.66 -21.19 26.84
N GLY A 235 -8.96 -20.41 26.00
CA GLY A 235 -9.15 -20.42 24.54
C GLY A 235 -8.63 -19.23 23.71
N THR A 236 -7.57 -18.51 24.13
CA THR A 236 -7.14 -17.25 23.46
C THR A 236 -5.61 -17.07 23.30
N GLY A 237 -4.85 -18.16 23.27
CA GLY A 237 -3.38 -18.11 23.29
C GLY A 237 -2.66 -17.49 22.08
N GLN A 238 -3.31 -17.27 20.93
CA GLN A 238 -2.64 -16.76 19.72
C GLN A 238 -2.87 -15.27 19.43
N VAL A 239 -3.89 -14.65 20.02
CA VAL A 239 -4.21 -13.24 19.78
C VAL A 239 -3.34 -12.33 20.66
N SER A 240 -3.01 -12.81 21.87
CA SER A 240 -2.20 -12.08 22.86
C SER A 240 -0.76 -11.82 22.44
N GLU A 241 -0.12 -12.73 21.68
CA GLU A 241 1.25 -12.50 21.20
C GLU A 241 1.28 -11.44 20.09
N VAL A 242 0.27 -11.45 19.22
CA VAL A 242 0.15 -10.48 18.12
C VAL A 242 -0.17 -9.07 18.64
N GLU A 243 -1.00 -8.96 19.68
CA GLU A 243 -1.31 -7.68 20.34
C GLU A 243 -0.13 -7.13 21.14
N GLN A 244 0.71 -8.00 21.71
CA GLN A 244 1.96 -7.59 22.38
C GLN A 244 3.01 -7.11 21.39
N GLU A 245 3.16 -7.80 20.25
CA GLU A 245 4.04 -7.35 19.16
C GLU A 245 3.55 -6.04 18.52
N LEU A 246 2.24 -5.82 18.40
CA LEU A 246 1.67 -4.55 17.90
C LEU A 246 1.96 -3.40 18.87
N ALA A 247 1.79 -3.62 20.18
CA ALA A 247 2.05 -2.62 21.20
C ALA A 247 3.55 -2.24 21.30
N GLU A 248 4.44 -3.20 21.10
CA GLU A 248 5.89 -2.94 21.01
C GLU A 248 6.24 -2.11 19.77
N LEU A 249 5.60 -2.37 18.62
CA LEU A 249 5.82 -1.61 17.39
C LEU A 249 5.26 -0.19 17.46
N GLU A 250 4.08 -0.03 18.08
CA GLU A 250 3.46 1.28 18.29
C GLU A 250 4.26 2.14 19.28
N SER A 251 4.79 1.55 20.36
CA SER A 251 5.67 2.28 21.28
C SER A 251 6.99 2.69 20.62
N ARG A 252 7.50 1.89 19.68
CA ARG A 252 8.68 2.24 18.87
C ARG A 252 8.41 3.38 17.88
N LEU A 253 7.20 3.47 17.35
CA LEU A 253 6.78 4.53 16.43
C LEU A 253 6.42 5.85 17.13
N ILE A 254 6.03 5.79 18.40
CA ILE A 254 5.68 6.97 19.20
C ILE A 254 6.91 7.57 19.92
N THR A 255 7.98 6.80 20.13
CA THR A 255 9.19 7.24 20.85
C THR A 255 10.36 7.62 19.94
N GLU A 256 10.14 7.86 18.64
CA GLU A 256 11.13 8.53 17.79
C GLU A 256 10.74 10.00 17.51
N PRO A 257 11.20 10.95 18.34
CA PRO A 257 11.46 12.29 17.86
C PRO A 257 12.79 12.27 17.10
N ALA A 258 12.80 12.87 15.91
CA ALA A 258 14.02 13.25 15.24
C ALA A 258 14.85 14.17 16.17
N ALA A 259 15.98 13.68 16.69
CA ALA A 259 17.05 14.51 17.23
C ALA A 259 18.41 13.80 17.18
N SER A 260 19.34 14.44 16.48
CA SER A 260 20.79 14.39 16.66
C SER A 260 21.51 13.04 16.53
N ALA A 261 21.87 12.70 15.29
CA ALA A 261 23.20 12.18 15.03
C ALA A 261 24.20 13.34 15.17
N ASP A 262 24.58 13.64 16.40
CA ASP A 262 25.86 14.26 16.71
C ASP A 262 26.45 13.56 17.94
N GLN A 263 27.76 13.36 17.88
CA GLN A 263 28.67 12.94 18.95
C GLN A 263 28.78 11.43 19.30
N ALA A 264 29.87 10.89 18.73
CA ALA A 264 30.84 9.92 19.23
C ALA A 264 30.68 9.34 20.66
N PRO A 265 31.08 8.06 20.87
CA PRO A 265 30.99 7.39 22.17
C PRO A 265 32.13 7.81 23.11
N PRO A 266 31.89 7.90 24.44
CA PRO A 266 32.93 7.77 25.43
C PRO A 266 32.92 6.33 25.99
N THR A 267 34.01 5.60 25.79
CA THR A 267 34.35 4.44 26.64
C THR A 267 35.68 4.74 27.32
N SER A 268 35.59 4.87 28.64
CA SER A 268 36.67 4.93 29.61
C SER A 268 37.62 3.75 29.51
N SER A 269 38.93 3.96 29.70
CA SER A 269 39.86 3.15 30.54
C SER A 269 41.27 3.76 30.50
N GLU A 270 41.87 3.92 31.69
CA GLU A 270 43.31 4.09 32.00
C GLU A 270 44.01 5.39 31.52
N GLU A 271 44.86 6.11 32.26
CA GLU A 271 45.46 6.12 33.61
C GLU A 271 46.25 7.47 33.70
N PRO A 272 46.56 8.06 34.88
CA PRO A 272 47.02 9.46 34.98
C PRO A 272 48.54 9.66 35.13
N ALA A 273 48.96 10.94 35.09
CA ALA A 273 50.30 11.54 35.33
C ALA A 273 51.25 11.46 34.11
N GLU A 274 51.98 12.48 33.66
CA GLU A 274 52.78 13.56 34.28
C GLU A 274 52.95 14.64 33.18
N GLU A 275 52.65 15.92 33.41
CA GLU A 275 53.58 16.97 33.88
C GLU A 275 54.56 17.55 32.80
N ASN A 276 54.51 18.88 32.70
CA ASN A 276 55.49 19.83 32.15
C ASN A 276 55.65 20.08 30.62
N GLN A 277 55.08 21.23 30.23
CA GLN A 277 55.58 22.31 29.34
C GLN A 277 57.11 22.40 29.10
N PRO A 278 57.61 23.31 28.22
CA PRO A 278 57.14 23.81 26.91
C PRO A 278 58.29 23.99 25.88
N GLU A 279 57.96 24.59 24.72
CA GLU A 279 58.85 25.33 23.80
C GLU A 279 59.89 24.60 22.93
N THR A 280 59.86 24.96 21.63
CA THR A 280 60.97 25.38 20.72
C THR A 280 60.75 24.81 19.31
N LYS A 281 60.40 25.65 18.33
CA LYS A 281 61.28 26.35 17.36
C LYS A 281 62.09 25.42 16.44
N ARG A 282 61.95 25.71 15.13
CA ARG A 282 62.87 25.44 14.01
C ARG A 282 62.97 23.96 13.63
N GLU A 283 63.05 23.58 12.36
CA GLU A 283 63.63 24.20 11.16
C GLU A 283 62.99 23.58 9.91
#